data_AF-E6VAF4-F1
#
_entry.id   AF-E6VAF4-F1
#
_cell.length_a   1.000
_cell.length_b   1.000
_cell.length_c   1.000
_cell.angle_alpha   90.00
_cell.angle_beta   90.00
_cell.angle_gamma   90.00
#
_symmetry.space_group_name_H-M   'P 1'
#
loop_
_entity.id
_entity.type
_entity.pdbx_description
1 polymer ?
#
loop_
_entity_poly.entity_id
_entity_poly.type
_entity_poly.pdbx_seq_one_letter_code
_entity_poly.pdbx_strand_id
1 'polypeptide(L)'
;MLARLVKPTLMFSAVFITVWVIVVVYWNYTARMPSTSDIALYLVVLPLALVVFYLVLRRIFASPPPAVALPPTARGASAATGAAASTGATADAQQQERLQMAVLAFALHTPRGNDADAVATAVGQAQAPELVPELRDGEGFPMLAGCVAGLDANELREHLRETLRPAPEAFDADALTDDRLRAIHLMSDVLQELLASATDAILNAGDALSVRAPGRFVSSGEVIPGPAAAPYLCISLLLPGAWSESERAIATQWVQQLAREADPSQHWTVDCFKSEAGVSAMALLDRINLALHREQRPALWIALAADSAISNECIARWEAEGLLHSAARRNGRVPGEAAAGLLLARAGDGLFAQPHGLVLSRSASGQRDESADTARMPDASLLDLFAQRLLSASAVQPDTVDWVVSDADHRTSRVTEVAKLVQERLPHVPFENNLSVCASLGHLGAAADMTAVALACHLAVRDSRHVLALSVQDARARTAMLAGPASPPTPPNSVRQAT
;
A
#
# COMPACT_ATOMS: atom_id res chain seq x y z
N MET A 1 41.79 -11.51 15.84
CA MET A 1 40.74 -12.49 15.47
C MET A 1 39.84 -12.89 16.65
N LEU A 2 40.36 -13.03 17.89
CA LEU A 2 39.52 -13.38 19.05
C LEU A 2 38.33 -12.41 19.29
N ALA A 3 38.52 -11.09 19.20
CA ALA A 3 37.47 -10.12 19.50
C ALA A 3 36.23 -10.16 18.57
N ARG A 4 36.35 -10.73 17.36
CA ARG A 4 35.22 -10.86 16.41
C ARG A 4 34.34 -12.09 16.69
N LEU A 5 34.83 -13.09 17.41
CA LEU A 5 34.05 -14.26 17.81
C LEU A 5 33.32 -14.08 19.15
N VAL A 6 33.77 -13.15 20.02
CA VAL A 6 33.22 -12.99 21.38
C VAL A 6 31.78 -12.49 21.39
N LYS A 7 31.40 -11.58 20.49
CA LYS A 7 30.02 -11.07 20.41
C LYS A 7 28.98 -12.13 20.02
N PRO A 8 29.16 -12.93 18.95
CA PRO A 8 28.19 -13.95 18.61
C PRO A 8 28.13 -15.09 19.65
N THR A 9 29.26 -15.50 20.22
CA THR A 9 29.24 -16.52 21.29
C THR A 9 28.50 -16.04 22.52
N LEU A 10 28.69 -14.79 22.95
CA LEU A 10 28.00 -14.23 24.11
C LEU A 10 26.48 -14.09 23.87
N MET A 11 26.07 -13.76 22.64
CA MET A 11 24.65 -13.71 22.26
C MET A 11 24.01 -15.11 22.25
N PHE A 12 24.68 -16.13 21.71
CA PHE A 12 24.17 -17.50 21.73
C PHE A 12 24.09 -18.05 23.17
N SER A 13 25.11 -17.78 24.00
CA SER A 13 25.08 -18.14 25.42
C SER A 13 23.93 -17.45 26.16
N ALA A 14 23.63 -16.18 25.86
CA ALA A 14 22.50 -15.47 26.45
C ALA A 14 21.16 -16.14 26.12
N VAL A 15 20.94 -16.54 24.86
CA VAL A 15 19.71 -17.25 24.45
C VAL A 15 19.54 -18.56 25.22
N PHE A 16 20.61 -19.35 25.35
CA PHE A 16 20.57 -20.59 26.13
C PHE A 16 20.24 -20.33 27.61
N ILE A 17 20.90 -19.35 28.23
CA ILE A 17 20.66 -19.01 29.64
C ILE A 17 19.22 -18.55 29.85
N THR A 18 18.68 -17.71 28.98
CA THR A 18 17.29 -17.24 29.07
C THR A 18 16.30 -18.38 28.95
N VAL A 19 16.48 -19.28 27.97
CA VAL A 19 15.61 -20.45 27.80
C VAL A 19 15.69 -21.36 29.03
N TRP A 20 16.89 -21.61 29.57
CA TRP A 20 17.06 -22.42 30.76
C TRP A 20 16.36 -21.83 31.98
N VAL A 21 16.51 -20.53 32.23
CA VAL A 21 15.87 -19.85 33.37
C VAL A 21 14.34 -19.94 33.26
N ILE A 22 13.78 -19.67 32.08
CA ILE A 22 12.33 -19.73 31.85
C ILE A 22 11.80 -21.15 32.07
N VAL A 23 12.47 -22.17 31.53
CA VAL A 23 12.06 -23.58 31.66
C VAL A 23 12.15 -24.05 33.11
N VAL A 24 13.23 -23.70 33.83
CA VAL A 24 13.40 -24.08 35.24
C VAL A 24 12.36 -23.41 36.13
N VAL A 25 12.06 -22.12 35.89
CA VAL A 25 10.98 -21.41 36.61
C VAL A 25 9.62 -22.04 36.30
N TYR A 26 9.36 -22.42 35.05
CA TYR A 26 8.13 -23.10 34.65
C TYR A 26 7.96 -24.46 35.33
N TRP A 27 9.01 -25.30 35.38
CA TRP A 27 8.96 -26.59 36.08
C TRP A 27 8.78 -26.42 37.59
N ASN A 28 9.41 -25.40 38.17
CA ASN A 28 9.25 -25.08 39.59
C ASN A 28 7.81 -24.61 39.91
N TYR A 29 7.22 -23.79 39.05
CA TYR A 29 5.85 -23.30 39.23
C TYR A 29 4.79 -24.39 39.03
N THR A 30 5.04 -25.34 38.12
CA THR A 30 4.10 -26.42 37.80
C THR A 30 4.31 -27.70 38.63
N ALA A 31 5.28 -27.71 39.56
CA ALA A 31 5.67 -28.87 40.36
C ALA A 31 5.90 -30.15 39.53
N ARG A 32 6.30 -30.00 38.26
CA ARG A 32 6.46 -31.12 37.33
C ARG A 32 7.85 -31.72 37.52
N MET A 33 7.93 -33.00 37.85
CA MET A 33 9.21 -33.72 37.88
C MET A 33 9.67 -33.97 36.44
N PRO A 34 10.78 -33.35 35.99
CA PRO A 34 11.20 -33.47 34.61
C PRO A 34 11.79 -34.86 34.33
N SER A 35 11.34 -35.49 33.25
CA SER A 35 11.90 -36.75 32.77
C SER A 35 13.23 -36.50 32.04
N THR A 36 14.09 -37.53 31.90
CA THR A 36 15.36 -37.42 31.16
C THR A 36 15.17 -36.90 29.73
N SER A 37 14.04 -37.25 29.08
CA SER A 37 13.65 -36.75 27.77
C SER A 37 13.27 -35.26 27.79
N ASP A 38 12.56 -34.80 28.82
CA ASP A 38 12.19 -33.38 28.95
C ASP A 38 13.45 -32.52 29.15
N ILE A 39 14.40 -33.00 29.95
CA ILE A 39 15.68 -32.31 30.16
C ILE A 39 16.42 -32.12 28.83
N ALA A 40 16.52 -33.18 28.00
CA ALA A 40 17.16 -33.09 26.70
C ALA A 40 16.42 -32.16 25.72
N LEU A 41 15.09 -32.24 25.68
CA LEU A 41 14.28 -31.46 24.75
C LEU A 41 14.33 -29.96 25.07
N TYR A 42 14.11 -29.59 26.34
CA TYR A 42 13.97 -28.18 26.72
C TYR A 42 15.32 -27.47 26.94
N LEU A 43 16.35 -28.17 27.42
CA LEU A 43 17.64 -27.54 27.70
C LEU A 43 18.65 -27.62 26.54
N VAL A 44 18.43 -28.51 25.56
CA VAL A 44 19.35 -28.66 24.43
C VAL A 44 18.66 -28.40 23.08
N VAL A 45 17.57 -29.13 22.79
CA VAL A 45 16.93 -29.06 21.45
C VAL A 45 16.27 -27.71 21.20
N LEU A 46 15.46 -27.23 22.16
CA LEU A 46 14.73 -25.97 22.04
C LEU A 46 15.63 -24.74 21.83
N PRO A 47 16.67 -24.49 22.66
CA PRO A 47 17.54 -23.34 22.45
C PRO A 47 18.36 -23.46 21.15
N LEU A 48 18.75 -24.67 20.75
CA LEU A 48 19.43 -24.89 19.46
C LEU A 48 18.50 -24.57 18.28
N ALA A 49 17.23 -24.99 18.36
CA ALA A 49 16.22 -24.69 17.33
C ALA A 49 15.99 -23.19 17.18
N LEU A 50 15.94 -22.43 18.29
CA LEU A 50 15.82 -20.97 18.27
C LEU A 50 17.06 -20.30 17.65
N VAL A 51 18.26 -20.81 17.93
CA VAL A 51 19.50 -20.31 17.33
C VAL A 51 19.55 -20.58 15.82
N VAL A 52 19.18 -21.79 15.39
CA VAL A 52 19.09 -22.15 13.97
C VAL A 52 18.05 -21.29 13.26
N PHE A 53 16.87 -21.12 13.86
CA PHE A 53 15.81 -20.27 13.34
C PHE A 53 16.30 -18.83 13.14
N TYR A 54 16.96 -18.25 14.15
CA TYR A 54 17.55 -16.91 14.06
C TYR A 54 18.62 -16.80 12.95
N LEU A 55 19.47 -17.81 12.78
CA LEU A 55 20.49 -17.82 11.72
C LEU A 55 19.89 -17.88 10.32
N VAL A 56 18.82 -18.65 10.12
CA VAL A 56 18.07 -18.71 8.85
C VAL A 56 17.43 -17.36 8.58
N LEU A 57 16.74 -16.78 9.57
CA LEU A 57 16.10 -15.48 9.46
C LEU A 57 17.11 -14.39 9.13
N ARG A 58 18.24 -14.35 9.85
CA ARG A 58 19.33 -13.42 9.57
C ARG A 58 19.93 -13.62 8.19
N ARG A 59 20.04 -14.84 7.67
CA ARG A 59 20.56 -15.08 6.31
C ARG A 59 19.61 -14.57 5.22
N ILE A 60 18.30 -14.64 5.47
CA ILE A 60 17.27 -14.10 4.57
C ILE A 60 17.31 -12.58 4.58
N PHE A 61 17.39 -11.96 5.76
CA PHE A 61 17.31 -10.49 5.90
C PHE A 61 18.66 -9.76 5.78
N ALA A 62 19.79 -10.44 5.97
CA ALA A 62 21.13 -9.86 5.83
C ALA A 62 21.82 -10.25 4.51
N SER A 63 21.09 -10.87 3.58
CA SER A 63 21.54 -10.92 2.18
C SER A 63 21.42 -9.51 1.63
N PRO A 64 22.53 -8.80 1.34
CA PRO A 64 22.43 -7.53 0.64
C PRO A 64 21.80 -7.78 -0.73
N PRO A 65 20.97 -6.85 -1.26
CA PRO A 65 20.59 -6.91 -2.66
C PRO A 65 21.86 -6.98 -3.50
N PRO A 66 21.88 -7.73 -4.63
CA PRO A 66 23.07 -7.81 -5.46
C PRO A 66 23.43 -6.40 -5.91
N ALA A 67 24.56 -5.91 -5.39
CA ALA A 67 25.17 -4.69 -5.89
C ALA A 67 25.49 -4.92 -7.36
N VAL A 68 24.81 -4.21 -8.26
CA VAL A 68 25.18 -4.13 -9.66
C VAL A 68 26.48 -3.33 -9.72
N ALA A 69 27.60 -4.04 -9.60
CA ALA A 69 28.90 -3.49 -9.90
C ALA A 69 29.02 -3.34 -11.42
N LEU A 70 29.13 -2.10 -11.89
CA LEU A 70 29.57 -1.78 -13.25
C LEU A 70 30.97 -2.39 -13.45
N PRO A 71 31.20 -3.24 -14.47
CA PRO A 71 32.53 -3.81 -14.68
C PRO A 71 33.45 -2.77 -15.35
N PRO A 72 34.67 -2.54 -14.83
CA PRO A 72 35.70 -1.85 -15.58
C PRO A 72 36.25 -2.78 -16.67
N THR A 73 36.53 -2.17 -17.82
CA THR A 73 37.21 -2.77 -18.97
C THR A 73 38.62 -3.24 -18.60
N ALA A 74 38.89 -4.55 -18.64
CA ALA A 74 40.17 -5.11 -19.13
C ALA A 74 40.17 -6.66 -19.16
N ARG A 75 40.39 -7.17 -20.37
CA ARG A 75 41.13 -8.39 -20.80
C ARG A 75 41.29 -9.57 -19.84
N GLY A 76 40.91 -10.74 -20.37
CA GLY A 76 41.77 -11.93 -20.31
C GLY A 76 41.18 -13.17 -19.65
N ALA A 77 40.75 -14.10 -20.50
CA ALA A 77 40.72 -15.56 -20.32
C ALA A 77 39.70 -16.21 -19.35
N SER A 78 38.87 -17.05 -19.99
CA SER A 78 38.33 -18.35 -19.55
C SER A 78 37.25 -18.37 -18.46
N ALA A 79 35.99 -18.49 -18.88
CA ALA A 79 34.95 -19.17 -18.11
C ALA A 79 33.80 -19.66 -19.02
N ALA A 80 33.78 -20.94 -19.33
CA ALA A 80 32.62 -21.63 -19.89
C ALA A 80 32.15 -22.67 -18.88
N THR A 81 31.27 -22.27 -17.94
CA THR A 81 30.24 -23.09 -17.21
C THR A 81 29.63 -22.29 -16.05
N GLY A 82 28.99 -21.16 -16.34
CA GLY A 82 28.26 -20.37 -15.32
C GLY A 82 27.05 -19.57 -15.83
N ALA A 83 26.82 -19.53 -17.14
CA ALA A 83 25.83 -18.64 -17.74
C ALA A 83 24.36 -19.08 -17.50
N ALA A 84 24.08 -20.37 -17.29
CA ALA A 84 22.70 -20.85 -17.26
C ALA A 84 21.94 -20.51 -15.96
N ALA A 85 22.61 -20.44 -14.81
CA ALA A 85 21.96 -20.19 -13.51
C ALA A 85 21.69 -18.70 -13.26
N SER A 86 22.54 -17.80 -13.78
CA SER A 86 22.33 -16.35 -13.68
C SER A 86 21.22 -15.86 -14.62
N THR A 87 21.07 -16.46 -15.80
CA THR A 87 20.06 -16.05 -16.79
C THR A 87 18.64 -16.38 -16.35
N GLY A 88 18.43 -17.51 -15.65
CA GLY A 88 17.11 -17.89 -15.11
C GLY A 88 16.63 -16.92 -14.01
N ALA A 89 17.50 -16.59 -13.05
CA ALA A 89 17.15 -15.65 -11.98
C ALA A 89 16.88 -14.22 -12.49
N THR A 90 17.60 -13.75 -13.52
CA THR A 90 17.33 -12.45 -14.15
C THR A 90 16.05 -12.46 -14.98
N ALA A 91 15.73 -13.56 -15.65
CA ALA A 91 14.51 -13.69 -16.45
C ALA A 91 13.25 -13.71 -15.57
N ASP A 92 13.28 -14.44 -14.45
CA ASP A 92 12.18 -14.47 -13.49
C ASP A 92 11.96 -13.10 -12.84
N ALA A 93 13.04 -12.39 -12.48
CA ALA A 93 12.96 -11.03 -11.95
C ALA A 93 12.36 -10.05 -12.96
N GLN A 94 12.79 -10.11 -14.22
CA GLN A 94 12.23 -9.28 -15.30
C GLN A 94 10.76 -9.62 -15.59
N GLN A 95 10.37 -10.89 -15.48
CA GLN A 95 8.98 -11.29 -15.66
C GLN A 95 8.09 -10.79 -14.51
N GLN A 96 8.61 -10.82 -13.28
CA GLN A 96 7.92 -10.26 -12.12
C GLN A 96 7.75 -8.74 -12.18
N GLU A 97 8.64 -8.02 -12.85
CA GLU A 97 8.53 -6.57 -13.06
C GLU A 97 7.39 -6.20 -14.02
N ARG A 98 6.97 -7.13 -14.88
CA ARG A 98 5.87 -6.93 -15.85
C ARG A 98 4.49 -7.26 -15.31
N LEU A 99 4.40 -7.68 -14.05
CA LEU A 99 3.11 -7.99 -13.42
C LEU A 99 2.28 -6.72 -13.26
N GLN A 100 1.02 -6.79 -13.68
CA GLN A 100 0.09 -5.66 -13.69
C GLN A 100 -1.24 -6.04 -13.05
N MET A 101 -1.88 -5.08 -12.41
CA MET A 101 -3.23 -5.24 -11.89
C MET A 101 -4.21 -4.50 -12.80
N ALA A 102 -5.37 -5.09 -13.04
CA ALA A 102 -6.50 -4.36 -13.60
C ALA A 102 -7.16 -3.56 -12.49
N VAL A 103 -7.45 -2.28 -12.74
CA VAL A 103 -8.21 -1.42 -11.83
C VAL A 103 -9.65 -1.39 -12.34
N LEU A 104 -10.56 -1.99 -11.56
CA LEU A 104 -11.97 -2.09 -11.92
C LEU A 104 -12.77 -0.88 -11.45
N ALA A 105 -12.43 -0.35 -10.27
CA ALA A 105 -12.99 0.86 -9.71
C ALA A 105 -11.96 1.56 -8.81
N PHE A 106 -12.15 2.85 -8.58
CA PHE A 106 -11.38 3.66 -7.64
C PHE A 106 -12.33 4.65 -6.98
N ALA A 107 -12.08 4.97 -5.71
CA ALA A 107 -12.88 5.91 -4.95
C ALA A 107 -11.98 6.72 -4.02
N LEU A 108 -12.39 7.95 -3.72
CA LEU A 108 -11.69 8.86 -2.81
C LEU A 108 -12.69 9.72 -2.06
N HIS A 109 -12.34 10.11 -0.85
CA HIS A 109 -13.06 11.11 -0.08
C HIS A 109 -12.04 12.08 0.53
N THR A 110 -12.07 13.33 0.08
CA THR A 110 -11.07 14.35 0.40
C THR A 110 -11.76 15.66 0.83
N PRO A 111 -11.01 16.65 1.36
CA PRO A 111 -11.53 17.97 1.67
C PRO A 111 -12.11 18.73 0.46
N ARG A 112 -11.82 18.28 -0.76
CA ARG A 112 -12.36 18.85 -2.01
C ARG A 112 -13.51 18.03 -2.58
N GLY A 113 -14.08 17.13 -1.76
CA GLY A 113 -15.17 16.24 -2.12
C GLY A 113 -14.70 14.82 -2.44
N ASN A 114 -15.65 14.04 -2.95
CA ASN A 114 -15.48 12.64 -3.36
C ASN A 114 -15.46 12.45 -4.90
N ASP A 115 -15.75 13.50 -5.67
CA ASP A 115 -15.61 13.48 -7.13
C ASP A 115 -14.15 13.69 -7.55
N ALA A 116 -13.55 12.69 -8.21
CA ALA A 116 -12.16 12.73 -8.60
C ALA A 116 -11.83 13.85 -9.61
N ASP A 117 -12.78 14.24 -10.48
CA ASP A 117 -12.59 15.34 -11.43
C ASP A 117 -12.55 16.71 -10.71
N ALA A 118 -13.48 16.93 -9.77
CA ALA A 118 -13.47 18.10 -8.91
C ALA A 118 -12.19 18.19 -8.07
N VAL A 119 -11.73 17.06 -7.51
CA VAL A 119 -10.47 16.99 -6.75
C VAL A 119 -9.26 17.28 -7.64
N ALA A 120 -9.18 16.68 -8.83
CA ALA A 120 -8.10 16.94 -9.80
C ALA A 120 -8.05 18.43 -10.16
N THR A 121 -9.20 19.04 -10.40
CA THR A 121 -9.33 20.46 -10.73
C THR A 121 -8.86 21.34 -9.58
N ALA A 122 -9.30 21.07 -8.35
CA ALA A 122 -8.91 21.85 -7.17
C ALA A 122 -7.40 21.75 -6.88
N VAL A 123 -6.82 20.56 -7.03
CA VAL A 123 -5.36 20.35 -6.89
C VAL A 123 -4.59 21.03 -8.02
N GLY A 124 -5.06 20.94 -9.27
CA GLY A 124 -4.43 21.59 -10.44
C GLY A 124 -4.47 23.11 -10.38
N GLN A 125 -5.50 23.68 -9.75
CA GLN A 125 -5.60 25.11 -9.46
C GLN A 125 -4.80 25.54 -8.22
N ALA A 126 -4.08 24.61 -7.58
CA ALA A 126 -3.32 24.83 -6.35
C ALA A 126 -4.17 25.48 -5.24
N GLN A 127 -5.44 25.07 -5.10
CA GLN A 127 -6.34 25.63 -4.10
C GLN A 127 -5.83 25.30 -2.69
N ALA A 128 -5.42 26.33 -1.94
CA ALA A 128 -4.84 26.16 -0.61
C ALA A 128 -5.87 25.65 0.41
N PRO A 129 -5.44 24.86 1.43
CA PRO A 129 -6.29 24.48 2.55
C PRO A 129 -6.98 25.69 3.20
N GLU A 130 -8.14 25.47 3.82
CA GLU A 130 -8.97 26.54 4.37
C GLU A 130 -8.77 26.67 5.89
N LEU A 131 -9.13 27.83 6.44
CA LEU A 131 -9.11 28.04 7.89
C LEU A 131 -10.28 27.28 8.53
N VAL A 132 -9.97 26.45 9.53
CA VAL A 132 -10.95 25.67 10.29
C VAL A 132 -11.09 26.27 11.70
N PRO A 133 -12.19 26.98 12.02
CA PRO A 133 -12.36 27.68 13.30
C PRO A 133 -12.32 26.78 14.54
N GLU A 134 -12.71 25.52 14.39
CA GLU A 134 -12.78 24.51 15.45
C GLU A 134 -11.39 23.97 15.82
N LEU A 135 -10.42 24.10 14.91
CA LEU A 135 -9.06 23.62 15.06
C LEU A 135 -8.14 24.79 15.45
N ARG A 136 -7.63 24.76 16.69
CA ARG A 136 -6.86 25.89 17.25
C ARG A 136 -5.41 25.52 17.53
N ASP A 137 -4.52 26.48 17.30
CA ASP A 137 -3.12 26.38 17.74
C ASP A 137 -2.97 26.66 19.25
N GLY A 138 -1.76 26.53 19.78
CA GLY A 138 -1.44 26.81 21.19
C GLY A 138 -1.69 28.27 21.62
N GLU A 139 -1.83 29.21 20.69
CA GLU A 139 -2.21 30.60 20.95
C GLU A 139 -3.73 30.85 20.83
N GLY A 140 -4.49 29.82 20.43
CA GLY A 140 -5.94 29.85 20.31
C GLY A 140 -6.46 30.37 18.96
N PHE A 141 -5.60 30.52 17.95
CA PHE A 141 -5.99 30.98 16.61
C PHE A 141 -6.44 29.81 15.71
N PRO A 142 -7.40 30.06 14.79
CA PRO A 142 -7.80 29.08 13.79
C PRO A 142 -6.64 28.67 12.88
N MET A 143 -6.62 27.40 12.48
CA MET A 143 -5.57 26.85 11.65
C MET A 143 -6.01 26.51 10.24
N LEU A 144 -5.05 26.54 9.30
CA LEU A 144 -5.24 25.97 7.97
C LEU A 144 -5.31 24.45 8.09
N ALA A 145 -6.33 23.84 7.50
CA ALA A 145 -6.48 22.39 7.45
C ALA A 145 -7.24 21.95 6.21
N GLY A 146 -6.85 20.79 5.67
CA GLY A 146 -7.67 20.05 4.73
C GLY A 146 -8.70 19.22 5.50
N CYS A 147 -9.81 19.84 5.86
CA CYS A 147 -10.89 19.21 6.63
C CYS A 147 -12.09 18.89 5.73
N VAL A 148 -12.64 17.69 5.86
CA VAL A 148 -13.89 17.28 5.21
C VAL A 148 -15.07 17.79 6.03
N ALA A 149 -15.91 18.62 5.42
CA ALA A 149 -17.06 19.19 6.09
C ALA A 149 -18.15 18.13 6.34
N GLY A 150 -18.94 18.31 7.41
CA GLY A 150 -20.16 17.54 7.64
C GLY A 150 -19.99 16.16 8.29
N LEU A 151 -18.77 15.77 8.68
CA LEU A 151 -18.57 14.52 9.43
C LEU A 151 -18.84 14.72 10.92
N ASP A 152 -19.82 13.98 11.46
CA ASP A 152 -20.11 13.92 12.89
C ASP A 152 -19.45 12.67 13.53
N ALA A 153 -18.38 12.91 14.29
CA ALA A 153 -17.67 11.84 14.99
C ALA A 153 -18.53 11.17 16.08
N ASN A 154 -19.47 11.89 16.70
CA ASN A 154 -20.35 11.34 17.73
C ASN A 154 -21.40 10.42 17.12
N GLU A 155 -21.96 10.79 15.97
CA GLU A 155 -22.91 9.93 15.24
C GLU A 155 -22.26 8.59 14.90
N LEU A 156 -21.05 8.60 14.32
CA LEU A 156 -20.33 7.36 14.05
C LEU A 156 -20.02 6.58 15.32
N ARG A 157 -19.66 7.26 16.42
CA ARG A 157 -19.38 6.59 17.71
C ARG A 157 -20.60 5.82 18.20
N GLU A 158 -21.79 6.43 18.18
CA GLU A 158 -23.04 5.74 18.55
C GLU A 158 -23.31 4.56 17.60
N HIS A 159 -23.13 4.77 16.29
CA HIS A 159 -23.34 3.72 15.31
C HIS A 159 -22.41 2.51 15.50
N LEU A 160 -21.13 2.75 15.79
CA LEU A 160 -20.17 1.70 16.13
C LEU A 160 -20.60 0.94 17.40
N ARG A 161 -21.10 1.64 18.43
CA ARG A 161 -21.59 1.02 19.67
C ARG A 161 -22.83 0.15 19.45
N GLU A 162 -23.75 0.58 18.58
CA GLU A 162 -24.97 -0.15 18.29
C GLU A 162 -24.67 -1.42 17.47
N THR A 163 -23.88 -1.27 16.41
CA THR A 163 -23.69 -2.33 15.41
C THR A 163 -22.72 -3.42 15.88
N LEU A 164 -21.73 -3.09 16.73
CA LEU A 164 -20.69 -4.04 17.16
C LEU A 164 -20.96 -4.70 18.53
N ARG A 165 -22.20 -4.65 19.06
CA ARG A 165 -22.58 -5.28 20.36
C ARG A 165 -23.00 -6.77 20.23
N PRO A 166 -22.58 -7.68 21.15
CA PRO A 166 -21.52 -7.57 22.14
C PRO A 166 -20.23 -8.21 21.59
N ALA A 167 -19.33 -7.40 21.02
CA ALA A 167 -17.96 -7.84 20.83
C ALA A 167 -17.35 -8.23 22.20
N PRO A 168 -16.51 -9.28 22.27
CA PRO A 168 -15.84 -9.66 23.52
C PRO A 168 -15.07 -8.48 24.14
N GLU A 169 -14.81 -8.55 25.45
CA GLU A 169 -14.37 -7.51 26.44
C GLU A 169 -13.30 -6.46 26.03
N ALA A 170 -12.80 -6.43 24.80
CA ALA A 170 -11.81 -5.50 24.27
C ALA A 170 -12.37 -4.36 23.39
N PHE A 171 -13.70 -4.30 23.18
CA PHE A 171 -14.31 -3.25 22.36
C PHE A 171 -14.73 -2.04 23.21
N ASP A 172 -13.97 -0.95 23.08
CA ASP A 172 -14.31 0.34 23.68
C ASP A 172 -14.31 1.43 22.61
N ALA A 173 -15.51 1.75 22.08
CA ALA A 173 -15.68 2.84 21.11
C ALA A 173 -15.39 4.22 21.71
N ASP A 174 -15.45 4.36 23.04
CA ASP A 174 -15.11 5.59 23.74
C ASP A 174 -13.60 5.86 23.75
N ALA A 175 -12.78 4.84 23.52
CA ALA A 175 -11.34 4.98 23.39
C ALA A 175 -10.92 5.64 22.06
N LEU A 176 -11.82 5.72 21.06
CA LEU A 176 -11.51 6.35 19.77
C LEU A 176 -11.57 7.87 19.88
N THR A 177 -10.43 8.52 19.61
CA THR A 177 -10.35 9.97 19.44
C THR A 177 -11.08 10.42 18.18
N ASP A 178 -11.44 11.69 18.10
CA ASP A 178 -12.23 12.23 16.99
C ASP A 178 -11.53 12.05 15.64
N ASP A 179 -10.21 12.21 15.56
CA ASP A 179 -9.44 11.93 14.34
C ASP A 179 -9.53 10.46 13.90
N ARG A 180 -9.62 9.50 14.84
CA ARG A 180 -9.84 8.08 14.49
C ARG A 180 -11.22 7.88 13.89
N LEU A 181 -12.24 8.46 14.50
CA LEU A 181 -13.63 8.35 14.04
C LEU A 181 -13.79 8.98 12.66
N ARG A 182 -13.24 10.17 12.44
CA ARG A 182 -13.25 10.83 11.13
C ARG A 182 -12.61 9.96 10.05
N ALA A 183 -11.45 9.38 10.32
CA ALA A 183 -10.80 8.46 9.39
C ALA A 183 -11.63 7.20 9.11
N ILE A 184 -12.30 6.62 10.12
CA ILE A 184 -13.21 5.48 9.94
C ILE A 184 -14.41 5.89 9.09
N HIS A 185 -14.98 7.07 9.30
CA HIS A 185 -16.09 7.58 8.49
C HIS A 185 -15.69 7.68 7.02
N LEU A 186 -14.59 8.37 6.72
CA LEU A 186 -14.06 8.53 5.36
C LEU A 186 -13.79 7.18 4.70
N MET A 187 -13.18 6.25 5.44
CA MET A 187 -12.93 4.89 4.96
C MET A 187 -14.23 4.14 4.64
N SER A 188 -15.28 4.35 5.44
CA SER A 188 -16.59 3.69 5.27
C SER A 188 -17.24 4.12 3.97
N ASP A 189 -17.24 5.41 3.66
CA ASP A 189 -17.81 5.96 2.43
C ASP A 189 -17.12 5.36 1.19
N VAL A 190 -15.77 5.37 1.19
CA VAL A 190 -14.96 4.82 0.10
C VAL A 190 -15.16 3.30 -0.03
N LEU A 191 -15.21 2.58 1.09
CA LEU A 191 -15.42 1.13 1.08
C LEU A 191 -16.79 0.77 0.51
N GLN A 192 -17.86 1.48 0.88
CA GLN A 192 -19.21 1.18 0.38
C GLN A 192 -19.31 1.32 -1.14
N GLU A 193 -18.69 2.36 -1.71
CA GLU A 193 -18.63 2.55 -3.16
C GLU A 193 -17.87 1.40 -3.87
N LEU A 194 -16.73 0.98 -3.30
CA LEU A 194 -15.94 -0.12 -3.84
C LEU A 194 -16.62 -1.48 -3.65
N LEU A 195 -17.37 -1.69 -2.56
CA LEU A 195 -18.18 -2.88 -2.35
C LEU A 195 -19.31 -2.98 -3.36
N ALA A 196 -20.01 -1.87 -3.65
CA ALA A 196 -21.03 -1.84 -4.70
C ALA A 196 -20.43 -2.22 -6.06
N SER A 197 -19.28 -1.65 -6.40
CA SER A 197 -18.54 -1.99 -7.63
C SER A 197 -18.07 -3.45 -7.66
N ALA A 198 -17.66 -3.99 -6.52
CA ALA A 198 -17.26 -5.39 -6.39
C ALA A 198 -18.45 -6.34 -6.59
N THR A 199 -19.60 -6.03 -5.99
CA THR A 199 -20.84 -6.79 -6.18
C THR A 199 -21.23 -6.83 -7.66
N ASP A 200 -21.20 -5.70 -8.35
CA ASP A 200 -21.47 -5.65 -9.80
C ASP A 200 -20.47 -6.49 -10.60
N ALA A 201 -19.18 -6.42 -10.27
CA ALA A 201 -18.15 -7.22 -10.93
C ALA A 201 -18.35 -8.73 -10.71
N ILE A 202 -18.77 -9.14 -9.50
CA ILE A 202 -19.03 -10.53 -9.13
C ILE A 202 -20.28 -11.07 -9.84
N LEU A 203 -21.36 -10.28 -9.88
CA LEU A 203 -22.60 -10.64 -10.58
C LEU A 203 -22.34 -10.85 -12.08
N ASN A 204 -21.67 -9.89 -12.72
CA ASN A 204 -21.30 -9.99 -14.14
C ASN A 204 -20.37 -11.19 -14.43
N ALA A 205 -19.46 -11.50 -13.51
CA ALA A 205 -18.61 -12.69 -13.61
C ALA A 205 -19.42 -13.99 -13.48
N GLY A 206 -20.43 -14.03 -12.61
CA GLY A 206 -21.36 -15.14 -12.47
C GLY A 206 -22.14 -15.41 -13.75
N ASP A 207 -22.64 -14.36 -14.41
CA ASP A 207 -23.29 -14.45 -15.71
C ASP A 207 -22.32 -14.94 -16.80
N ALA A 208 -21.08 -14.44 -16.82
CA ALA A 208 -20.07 -14.91 -17.77
C ALA A 208 -19.72 -16.40 -17.55
N LEU A 209 -19.66 -16.86 -16.30
CA LEU A 209 -19.41 -18.26 -15.97
C LEU A 209 -20.60 -19.16 -16.33
N SER A 210 -21.83 -18.70 -16.13
CA SER A 210 -23.04 -19.45 -16.51
C SER A 210 -23.16 -19.59 -18.03
N VAL A 211 -22.81 -18.55 -18.80
CA VAL A 211 -22.80 -18.57 -20.27
C VAL A 211 -21.64 -19.40 -20.83
N ARG A 212 -20.45 -19.41 -20.19
CA ARG A 212 -19.28 -20.20 -20.63
C ARG A 212 -19.37 -21.68 -20.27
N ALA A 213 -20.28 -22.06 -19.37
CA ALA A 213 -20.52 -23.45 -18.97
C ALA A 213 -21.96 -23.95 -19.28
N PRO A 214 -22.44 -23.94 -20.54
CA PRO A 214 -23.77 -24.48 -20.87
C PRO A 214 -23.84 -26.02 -20.84
N GLY A 215 -22.83 -26.72 -20.32
CA GLY A 215 -22.81 -28.19 -20.29
C GLY A 215 -21.81 -28.80 -19.31
N ARG A 216 -22.30 -29.20 -18.13
CA ARG A 216 -21.80 -30.24 -17.19
C ARG A 216 -22.75 -30.23 -15.98
N PHE A 217 -23.61 -31.18 -15.66
CA PHE A 217 -23.95 -32.53 -16.14
C PHE A 217 -25.48 -32.68 -16.05
N VAL A 218 -26.13 -33.36 -17.01
CA VAL A 218 -27.47 -33.92 -16.79
C VAL A 218 -27.28 -35.34 -16.30
N SER A 219 -27.47 -35.54 -14.99
CA SER A 219 -27.82 -36.86 -14.47
C SER A 219 -28.94 -36.62 -13.46
N SER A 220 -30.14 -37.08 -13.80
CA SER A 220 -31.35 -37.01 -12.96
C SER A 220 -31.82 -35.60 -12.56
N GLY A 221 -32.44 -34.88 -13.49
CA GLY A 221 -33.55 -33.94 -13.21
C GLY A 221 -33.28 -32.66 -12.43
N GLU A 222 -32.09 -32.45 -11.86
CA GLU A 222 -31.77 -31.25 -11.09
C GLU A 222 -30.42 -30.69 -11.58
N VAL A 223 -30.46 -29.46 -12.10
CA VAL A 223 -29.27 -28.72 -12.50
C VAL A 223 -28.59 -28.23 -11.22
N ILE A 224 -27.64 -29.00 -10.68
CA ILE A 224 -26.77 -28.52 -9.62
C ILE A 224 -25.56 -27.86 -10.29
N PRO A 225 -25.41 -26.52 -10.24
CA PRO A 225 -24.19 -25.87 -10.70
C PRO A 225 -23.00 -26.44 -9.91
N GLY A 226 -22.04 -27.08 -10.61
CA GLY A 226 -20.76 -27.42 -10.01
C GLY A 226 -20.01 -26.13 -9.64
N PRO A 227 -19.24 -26.08 -8.54
CA PRO A 227 -18.59 -24.86 -8.08
C PRO A 227 -17.44 -24.49 -9.02
N ALA A 228 -17.75 -23.78 -10.12
CA ALA A 228 -16.80 -22.79 -10.63
C ALA A 228 -16.63 -21.80 -9.48
N ALA A 229 -15.48 -21.87 -8.80
CA ALA A 229 -15.26 -21.21 -7.51
C ALA A 229 -15.66 -19.73 -7.61
N ALA A 230 -16.70 -19.34 -6.88
CA ALA A 230 -17.11 -17.95 -6.79
C ALA A 230 -15.87 -17.10 -6.46
N PRO A 231 -15.72 -15.93 -7.12
CA PRO A 231 -14.55 -15.09 -6.93
C PRO A 231 -14.42 -14.71 -5.45
N TYR A 232 -13.21 -14.80 -4.91
CA TYR A 232 -12.95 -14.46 -3.51
C TYR A 232 -12.69 -12.94 -3.38
N LEU A 233 -13.22 -12.29 -2.35
CA LEU A 233 -13.02 -10.85 -2.12
C LEU A 233 -12.04 -10.62 -0.97
N CYS A 234 -10.86 -10.11 -1.26
CA CYS A 234 -9.90 -9.70 -0.23
C CYS A 234 -10.03 -8.20 0.01
N ILE A 235 -9.98 -7.76 1.27
CA ILE A 235 -9.94 -6.35 1.65
C ILE A 235 -8.66 -6.11 2.45
N SER A 236 -7.87 -5.11 2.06
CA SER A 236 -6.65 -4.71 2.75
C SER A 236 -6.70 -3.24 3.14
N LEU A 237 -6.63 -2.98 4.44
CA LEU A 237 -6.67 -1.66 5.03
C LEU A 237 -5.25 -1.19 5.35
N LEU A 238 -4.89 0.03 4.99
CA LEU A 238 -3.69 0.71 5.44
C LEU A 238 -4.08 1.82 6.41
N LEU A 239 -3.80 1.62 7.70
CA LEU A 239 -4.12 2.56 8.75
C LEU A 239 -2.86 3.18 9.38
N PRO A 240 -2.95 4.37 9.97
CA PRO A 240 -1.79 5.11 10.45
C PRO A 240 -1.03 4.37 11.56
N GLY A 241 0.29 4.49 11.54
CA GLY A 241 1.16 3.84 12.51
C GLY A 241 0.99 4.32 13.95
N ALA A 242 0.44 5.52 14.13
CA ALA A 242 0.14 6.07 15.45
C ALA A 242 -1.04 5.37 16.14
N TRP A 243 -1.86 4.62 15.41
CA TRP A 243 -3.02 3.94 15.99
C TRP A 243 -2.57 2.82 16.94
N SER A 244 -3.35 2.55 17.97
CA SER A 244 -3.16 1.38 18.82
C SER A 244 -3.63 0.09 18.10
N GLU A 245 -3.30 -1.06 18.67
CA GLU A 245 -3.82 -2.34 18.15
C GLU A 245 -5.33 -2.47 18.35
N SER A 246 -5.87 -1.95 19.45
CA SER A 246 -7.32 -1.96 19.70
C SER A 246 -8.07 -1.06 18.71
N GLU A 247 -7.56 0.14 18.42
CA GLU A 247 -8.15 1.07 17.45
C GLU A 247 -8.20 0.44 16.05
N ARG A 248 -7.11 -0.20 15.60
CA ARG A 248 -7.09 -0.92 14.31
C ARG A 248 -8.02 -2.13 14.31
N ALA A 249 -8.15 -2.84 15.43
CA ALA A 249 -9.08 -3.96 15.55
C ALA A 249 -10.54 -3.49 15.41
N ILE A 250 -10.91 -2.35 16.00
CA ILE A 250 -12.23 -1.74 15.85
C ILE A 250 -12.50 -1.40 14.38
N ALA A 251 -11.58 -0.69 13.71
CA ALA A 251 -11.73 -0.36 12.30
C ALA A 251 -11.83 -1.61 11.41
N THR A 252 -11.07 -2.66 11.72
CA THR A 252 -11.13 -3.95 11.00
C THR A 252 -12.50 -4.61 11.18
N GLN A 253 -13.01 -4.69 12.41
CA GLN A 253 -14.34 -5.26 12.69
C GLN A 253 -15.45 -4.46 12.02
N TRP A 254 -15.31 -3.15 11.97
CA TRP A 254 -16.23 -2.26 11.27
C TRP A 254 -16.27 -2.54 9.76
N VAL A 255 -15.11 -2.66 9.11
CA VAL A 255 -15.02 -3.04 7.69
C VAL A 255 -15.61 -4.43 7.44
N GLN A 256 -15.38 -5.39 8.34
CA GLN A 256 -15.98 -6.72 8.25
C GLN A 256 -17.51 -6.66 8.37
N GLN A 257 -18.06 -5.73 9.14
CA GLN A 257 -19.50 -5.53 9.25
C GLN A 257 -20.06 -4.96 7.95
N LEU A 258 -19.46 -3.90 7.40
CA LEU A 258 -19.87 -3.31 6.13
C LEU A 258 -19.82 -4.32 4.97
N ALA A 259 -18.77 -5.15 4.91
CA ALA A 259 -18.67 -6.21 3.92
C ALA A 259 -19.79 -7.27 4.05
N ARG A 260 -20.16 -7.63 5.29
CA ARG A 260 -21.28 -8.55 5.57
C ARG A 260 -22.63 -7.98 5.18
N GLU A 261 -22.84 -6.68 5.39
CA GLU A 261 -24.08 -6.00 5.05
C GLU A 261 -24.24 -5.85 3.54
N ALA A 262 -23.14 -5.62 2.81
CA ALA A 262 -23.16 -5.51 1.36
C ALA A 262 -23.51 -6.83 0.67
N ASP A 263 -22.90 -7.95 1.09
CA ASP A 263 -23.28 -9.28 0.62
C ASP A 263 -22.96 -10.37 1.67
N PRO A 264 -23.99 -10.90 2.37
CA PRO A 264 -23.82 -11.95 3.37
C PRO A 264 -23.33 -13.30 2.80
N SER A 265 -23.53 -13.54 1.50
CA SER A 265 -23.19 -14.80 0.83
C SER A 265 -21.76 -14.81 0.29
N GLN A 266 -21.16 -13.63 0.15
CA GLN A 266 -19.82 -13.45 -0.39
C GLN A 266 -18.76 -13.90 0.62
N HIS A 267 -17.77 -14.64 0.12
CA HIS A 267 -16.61 -15.00 0.92
C HIS A 267 -15.57 -13.88 0.86
N TRP A 268 -15.17 -13.37 2.02
CA TRP A 268 -14.20 -12.30 2.12
C TRP A 268 -13.16 -12.49 3.24
N THR A 269 -12.00 -11.84 3.08
CA THR A 269 -11.02 -11.59 4.15
C THR A 269 -10.83 -10.09 4.34
N VAL A 270 -10.45 -9.70 5.55
CA VAL A 270 -9.99 -8.33 5.86
C VAL A 270 -8.66 -8.42 6.58
N ASP A 271 -7.64 -7.80 6.00
CA ASP A 271 -6.33 -7.61 6.61
C ASP A 271 -6.07 -6.14 6.89
N CYS A 272 -5.46 -5.83 8.03
CA CYS A 272 -5.07 -4.47 8.40
C CYS A 272 -3.56 -4.34 8.49
N PHE A 273 -3.01 -3.38 7.76
CA PHE A 273 -1.60 -3.02 7.72
C PHE A 273 -1.38 -1.68 8.40
N LYS A 274 -0.18 -1.54 8.97
CA LYS A 274 0.28 -0.34 9.64
C LYS A 274 1.13 0.49 8.69
N SER A 275 0.77 1.76 8.52
CA SER A 275 1.58 2.75 7.81
C SER A 275 2.67 3.28 8.73
N GLU A 276 3.88 2.74 8.60
CA GLU A 276 5.09 3.23 9.28
C GLU A 276 6.01 3.94 8.27
N ALA A 277 7.04 4.65 8.76
CA ALA A 277 7.99 5.34 7.89
C ALA A 277 8.55 4.40 6.82
N GLY A 278 8.27 4.72 5.55
CA GLY A 278 8.66 3.91 4.39
C GLY A 278 7.71 2.77 3.99
N VAL A 279 6.63 2.51 4.71
CA VAL A 279 5.53 1.62 4.28
C VAL A 279 4.39 2.50 3.77
N SER A 280 4.19 2.49 2.46
CA SER A 280 3.23 3.35 1.75
C SER A 280 2.11 2.53 1.12
N ALA A 281 1.02 3.16 0.67
CA ALA A 281 -0.04 2.48 -0.06
C ALA A 281 0.46 1.81 -1.35
N MET A 282 1.39 2.45 -2.06
CA MET A 282 2.03 1.84 -3.24
C MET A 282 2.83 0.57 -2.90
N ALA A 283 3.38 0.46 -1.69
CA ALA A 283 4.02 -0.77 -1.21
C ALA A 283 2.99 -1.86 -0.86
N LEU A 284 1.82 -1.48 -0.34
CA LEU A 284 0.69 -2.40 -0.16
C LEU A 284 0.19 -2.91 -1.53
N LEU A 285 0.04 -2.02 -2.51
CA LEU A 285 -0.37 -2.36 -3.88
C LEU A 285 0.63 -3.33 -4.56
N ASP A 286 1.94 -3.20 -4.32
CA ASP A 286 2.92 -4.20 -4.79
C ASP A 286 2.68 -5.60 -4.23
N ARG A 287 2.39 -5.67 -2.92
CA ARG A 287 2.11 -6.95 -2.25
C ARG A 287 0.83 -7.57 -2.80
N ILE A 288 -0.20 -6.76 -3.02
CA ILE A 288 -1.47 -7.20 -3.61
C ILE A 288 -1.24 -7.71 -5.04
N ASN A 289 -0.44 -7.00 -5.84
CA ASN A 289 -0.09 -7.42 -7.20
C ASN A 289 0.56 -8.82 -7.21
N LEU A 290 1.53 -9.04 -6.32
CA LEU A 290 2.18 -10.33 -6.17
C LEU A 290 1.23 -11.42 -5.67
N ALA A 291 0.30 -11.10 -4.77
CA ALA A 291 -0.70 -12.05 -4.26
C ALA A 291 -1.69 -12.46 -5.35
N LEU A 292 -2.25 -11.49 -6.09
CA LEU A 292 -3.17 -11.74 -7.21
C LEU A 292 -2.58 -12.66 -8.29
N HIS A 293 -1.27 -12.56 -8.56
CA HIS A 293 -0.60 -13.43 -9.54
C HIS A 293 -0.18 -14.80 -9.00
N ARG A 294 -0.18 -14.99 -7.68
CA ARG A 294 0.04 -16.29 -7.05
C ARG A 294 -1.27 -17.04 -6.85
N GLU A 295 -2.38 -16.30 -6.76
CA GLU A 295 -3.70 -16.87 -6.53
C GLU A 295 -4.12 -17.72 -7.73
N GLN A 296 -4.61 -18.93 -7.45
CA GLN A 296 -5.04 -19.86 -8.50
C GLN A 296 -6.52 -19.67 -8.84
N ARG A 297 -7.27 -19.03 -7.94
CA ARG A 297 -8.68 -18.74 -8.10
C ARG A 297 -8.87 -17.29 -8.56
N PRO A 298 -9.95 -16.98 -9.28
CA PRO A 298 -10.31 -15.59 -9.52
C PRO A 298 -10.54 -14.87 -8.19
N ALA A 299 -9.88 -13.74 -8.01
CA ALA A 299 -9.97 -12.94 -6.80
C ALA A 299 -10.12 -11.47 -7.14
N LEU A 300 -10.96 -10.79 -6.37
CA LEU A 300 -11.05 -9.34 -6.31
C LEU A 300 -10.34 -8.86 -5.06
N TRP A 301 -9.71 -7.69 -5.15
CA TRP A 301 -8.99 -7.09 -4.04
C TRP A 301 -9.39 -5.64 -3.86
N ILE A 302 -9.90 -5.28 -2.70
CA ILE A 302 -10.10 -3.89 -2.29
C ILE A 302 -8.88 -3.47 -1.48
N ALA A 303 -8.16 -2.44 -1.94
CA ALA A 303 -7.10 -1.79 -1.20
C ALA A 303 -7.61 -0.44 -0.70
N LEU A 304 -7.55 -0.18 0.59
CA LEU A 304 -8.03 1.06 1.22
C LEU A 304 -6.95 1.68 2.08
N ALA A 305 -6.90 3.01 2.11
CA ALA A 305 -6.10 3.77 3.04
C ALA A 305 -6.91 4.96 3.56
N ALA A 306 -6.79 5.25 4.86
CA ALA A 306 -7.45 6.37 5.49
C ALA A 306 -6.59 6.96 6.61
N ASP A 307 -6.61 8.27 6.75
CA ASP A 307 -5.97 8.99 7.84
C ASP A 307 -6.72 10.30 8.12
N SER A 308 -6.63 10.76 9.36
CA SER A 308 -7.06 12.10 9.74
C SER A 308 -6.12 12.66 10.79
N ALA A 309 -5.69 13.89 10.57
CA ALA A 309 -4.98 14.70 11.55
C ALA A 309 -5.88 15.79 12.16
N ILE A 310 -7.20 15.68 11.99
CA ILE A 310 -8.17 16.69 12.42
C ILE A 310 -8.68 16.38 13.83
N SER A 311 -7.87 16.74 14.83
CA SER A 311 -8.27 16.78 16.25
C SER A 311 -7.36 17.71 17.04
N ASN A 312 -7.88 18.37 18.07
CA ASN A 312 -7.09 19.29 18.90
C ASN A 312 -5.93 18.56 19.61
N GLU A 313 -6.11 17.29 19.96
CA GLU A 313 -5.08 16.42 20.52
C GLU A 313 -3.94 16.19 19.52
N CYS A 314 -4.27 15.91 18.25
CA CYS A 314 -3.27 15.73 17.20
C CYS A 314 -2.48 17.02 16.96
N ILE A 315 -3.17 18.17 16.96
CA ILE A 315 -2.54 19.48 16.79
C ILE A 315 -1.59 19.82 17.92
N ALA A 316 -2.03 19.68 19.17
CA ALA A 316 -1.20 19.92 20.33
C ALA A 316 0.08 19.05 20.32
N ARG A 317 -0.06 17.78 19.91
CA ARG A 317 1.08 16.87 19.72
C ARG A 317 2.03 17.36 18.62
N TRP A 318 1.52 17.69 17.44
CA TRP A 318 2.35 18.18 16.34
C TRP A 318 3.04 19.50 16.65
N GLU A 319 2.40 20.38 17.42
CA GLU A 319 3.00 21.63 17.88
C GLU A 319 4.16 21.38 18.87
N ALA A 320 3.94 20.47 19.84
CA ALA A 320 4.95 20.07 20.82
C ALA A 320 6.17 19.38 20.16
N GLU A 321 5.93 18.56 19.14
CA GLU A 321 6.98 17.92 18.34
C GLU A 321 7.60 18.86 17.30
N GLY A 322 7.03 20.04 17.11
CA GLY A 322 7.48 21.03 16.15
C GLY A 322 7.28 20.65 14.69
N LEU A 323 6.32 19.77 14.43
CA LEU A 323 5.94 19.31 13.11
C LEU A 323 4.91 20.21 12.44
N LEU A 324 4.17 21.03 13.19
CA LEU A 324 3.06 21.83 12.68
C LEU A 324 3.51 23.03 11.83
N HIS A 325 2.79 23.29 10.74
CA HIS A 325 2.98 24.48 9.91
C HIS A 325 2.60 25.74 10.68
N SER A 326 3.50 26.72 10.74
CA SER A 326 3.23 28.02 11.35
C SER A 326 4.06 29.13 10.71
N ALA A 327 3.81 30.38 11.09
CA ALA A 327 4.63 31.52 10.63
C ALA A 327 6.12 31.33 10.94
N ALA A 328 6.45 30.74 12.09
CA ALA A 328 7.83 30.41 12.48
C ALA A 328 8.36 29.14 11.80
N ARG A 329 7.48 28.23 11.37
CA ARG A 329 7.81 26.92 10.80
C ARG A 329 7.10 26.71 9.45
N ARG A 330 7.62 27.39 8.43
CA ARG A 330 7.07 27.34 7.05
C ARG A 330 7.22 26.00 6.34
N ASN A 331 8.04 25.09 6.88
CA ASN A 331 8.20 23.71 6.41
C ASN A 331 7.42 22.69 7.27
N GLY A 332 6.61 23.15 8.22
CA GLY A 332 5.77 22.25 9.02
C GLY A 332 4.62 21.66 8.20
N ARG A 333 3.91 20.68 8.75
CA ARG A 333 2.77 19.98 8.16
C ARG A 333 1.50 20.79 8.37
N VAL A 334 0.71 20.94 7.32
CA VAL A 334 -0.67 21.43 7.41
C VAL A 334 -1.54 20.20 7.69
N PRO A 335 -2.38 20.17 8.74
CA PRO A 335 -3.27 19.05 9.00
C PRO A 335 -4.20 18.76 7.83
N GLY A 336 -4.45 17.48 7.58
CA GLY A 336 -5.37 17.03 6.54
C GLY A 336 -5.98 15.69 6.91
N GLU A 337 -6.98 15.29 6.15
CA GLU A 337 -7.60 13.97 6.23
C GLU A 337 -8.11 13.54 4.86
N ALA A 338 -8.11 12.24 4.63
CA ALA A 338 -8.68 11.65 3.43
C ALA A 338 -8.87 10.14 3.62
N ALA A 339 -9.69 9.56 2.76
CA ALA A 339 -9.64 8.14 2.44
C ALA A 339 -9.57 7.96 0.92
N ALA A 340 -8.92 6.88 0.49
CA ALA A 340 -8.89 6.48 -0.90
C ALA A 340 -8.75 4.96 -1.02
N GLY A 341 -9.20 4.41 -2.14
CA GLY A 341 -9.05 2.99 -2.40
C GLY A 341 -9.29 2.60 -3.84
N LEU A 342 -8.93 1.35 -4.14
CA LEU A 342 -9.00 0.73 -5.45
C LEU A 342 -9.65 -0.65 -5.34
N LEU A 343 -10.48 -1.00 -6.32
CA LEU A 343 -10.91 -2.36 -6.59
C LEU A 343 -10.06 -2.94 -7.71
N LEU A 344 -9.37 -4.03 -7.40
CA LEU A 344 -8.29 -4.60 -8.21
C LEU A 344 -8.60 -6.04 -8.58
N ALA A 345 -8.14 -6.43 -9.77
CA ALA A 345 -8.07 -7.81 -10.21
C ALA A 345 -6.73 -8.07 -10.90
N ARG A 346 -6.42 -9.33 -11.18
CA ARG A 346 -5.24 -9.69 -11.98
C ARG A 346 -5.42 -9.17 -13.42
N ALA A 347 -4.44 -8.45 -13.97
CA ALA A 347 -4.53 -8.02 -15.36
C ALA A 347 -4.60 -9.23 -16.31
N GLY A 348 -5.39 -9.10 -17.37
CA GLY A 348 -5.66 -10.19 -18.31
C GLY A 348 -6.58 -11.29 -17.77
N ASP A 349 -7.15 -11.15 -16.56
CA ASP A 349 -8.23 -12.03 -16.12
C ASP A 349 -9.52 -11.69 -16.88
N GLY A 350 -9.84 -12.50 -17.90
CA GLY A 350 -11.03 -12.33 -18.72
C GLY A 350 -12.34 -12.75 -18.06
N LEU A 351 -12.34 -12.98 -16.74
CA LEU A 351 -13.55 -13.18 -15.95
C LEU A 351 -14.21 -11.86 -15.58
N PHE A 352 -13.43 -10.87 -15.15
CA PHE A 352 -13.95 -9.57 -14.73
C PHE A 352 -13.90 -8.59 -15.90
N ALA A 353 -15.03 -7.93 -16.16
CA ALA A 353 -15.07 -6.86 -17.13
C ALA A 353 -14.13 -5.73 -16.68
N GLN A 354 -13.31 -5.22 -17.58
CA GLN A 354 -12.45 -4.06 -17.33
C GLN A 354 -13.06 -2.85 -18.02
N PRO A 355 -13.99 -2.12 -17.36
CA PRO A 355 -14.81 -1.09 -18.01
C PRO A 355 -13.97 0.00 -18.69
N HIS A 356 -12.81 0.31 -18.11
CA HIS A 356 -11.92 1.35 -18.62
C HIS A 356 -10.62 0.82 -19.25
N GLY A 357 -10.42 -0.50 -19.27
CA GLY A 357 -9.14 -1.09 -19.68
C GLY A 357 -7.92 -0.56 -18.91
N LEU A 358 -8.12 -0.07 -17.69
CA LEU A 358 -7.10 0.56 -16.87
C LEU A 358 -6.24 -0.50 -16.19
N VAL A 359 -4.92 -0.36 -16.33
CA VAL A 359 -3.93 -1.18 -15.62
C VAL A 359 -3.03 -0.33 -14.73
N LEU A 360 -2.60 -0.94 -13.64
CA LEU A 360 -1.63 -0.39 -12.72
C LEU A 360 -0.37 -1.27 -12.72
N SER A 361 0.78 -0.66 -12.94
CA SER A 361 2.06 -1.35 -12.94
C SER A 361 2.42 -1.90 -11.56
N ARG A 362 3.44 -2.74 -11.52
CA ARG A 362 4.17 -3.00 -10.28
C ARG A 362 4.77 -1.70 -9.71
N SER A 363 4.93 -1.58 -8.39
CA SER A 363 5.57 -0.42 -7.79
C SER A 363 7.10 -0.50 -7.89
N ALA A 364 7.73 0.66 -8.06
CA ALA A 364 9.17 0.83 -7.98
C ALA A 364 9.48 1.64 -6.72
N SER A 365 10.10 1.01 -5.73
CA SER A 365 10.41 1.61 -4.42
C SER A 365 11.90 1.58 -4.09
N GLY A 366 12.32 2.53 -3.25
CA GLY A 366 13.65 2.59 -2.68
C GLY A 366 13.78 3.71 -1.66
N GLN A 367 15.00 3.96 -1.19
CA GLN A 367 15.28 4.98 -0.18
C GLN A 367 16.45 5.85 -0.61
N ARG A 368 16.36 7.13 -0.26
CA ARG A 368 17.45 8.09 -0.41
C ARG A 368 18.55 7.84 0.62
N ASP A 369 19.80 8.04 0.20
CA ASP A 369 20.97 7.99 1.07
C ASP A 369 20.95 9.12 2.11
N GLU A 370 20.50 10.30 1.71
CA GLU A 370 20.33 11.48 2.57
C GLU A 370 18.84 11.86 2.70
N SER A 371 18.47 12.38 3.88
CA SER A 371 17.12 12.92 4.09
C SER A 371 16.88 14.10 3.16
N ALA A 372 15.71 14.09 2.49
CA ALA A 372 15.25 15.20 1.67
C ALA A 372 15.11 16.50 2.47
N ASP A 373 14.89 16.42 3.78
CA ASP A 373 14.72 17.60 4.65
C ASP A 373 16.05 18.27 5.00
N THR A 374 17.18 17.57 4.85
CA THR A 374 18.53 18.09 5.13
C THR A 374 19.39 18.28 3.87
N ALA A 375 18.97 17.68 2.75
CA ALA A 375 19.69 17.76 1.49
C ALA A 375 19.80 19.22 1.01
N ARG A 376 20.99 19.62 0.59
CA ARG A 376 21.24 21.01 0.12
C ARG A 376 20.80 21.23 -1.33
N MET A 377 20.78 20.17 -2.13
CA MET A 377 20.47 20.22 -3.55
C MET A 377 19.31 19.26 -3.88
N PRO A 378 18.39 19.65 -4.77
CA PRO A 378 17.36 18.75 -5.28
C PRO A 378 17.99 17.56 -6.02
N ASP A 379 17.60 16.36 -5.63
CA ASP A 379 18.07 15.12 -6.22
C ASP A 379 16.87 14.25 -6.60
N ALA A 380 16.63 14.15 -7.90
CA ALA A 380 15.56 13.34 -8.49
C ALA A 380 16.08 12.00 -9.05
N SER A 381 17.35 11.64 -8.83
CA SER A 381 17.99 10.46 -9.45
C SER A 381 17.24 9.16 -9.16
N LEU A 382 16.73 8.99 -7.94
CA LEU A 382 15.98 7.81 -7.55
C LEU A 382 14.60 7.76 -8.25
N LEU A 383 13.90 8.89 -8.34
CA LEU A 383 12.63 8.96 -9.06
C LEU A 383 12.82 8.74 -10.56
N ASP A 384 13.91 9.29 -11.11
CA ASP A 384 14.28 9.12 -12.52
C ASP A 384 14.55 7.65 -12.85
N LEU A 385 15.30 6.95 -11.99
CA LEU A 385 15.53 5.51 -12.10
C LEU A 385 14.20 4.73 -12.08
N PHE A 386 13.25 5.10 -11.22
CA PHE A 386 11.95 4.44 -11.14
C PHE A 386 11.10 4.70 -12.37
N ALA A 387 11.02 5.94 -12.84
CA ALA A 387 10.30 6.29 -14.07
C ALA A 387 10.85 5.47 -15.26
N GLN A 388 12.17 5.42 -15.43
CA GLN A 388 12.81 4.60 -16.48
C GLN A 388 12.44 3.12 -16.35
N ARG A 389 12.50 2.54 -15.15
CA ARG A 389 12.17 1.13 -14.91
C ARG A 389 10.71 0.83 -15.21
N LEU A 390 9.79 1.68 -14.76
CA LEU A 390 8.35 1.50 -14.95
C LEU A 390 7.95 1.60 -16.43
N LEU A 391 8.50 2.59 -17.15
CA LEU A 391 8.29 2.76 -18.58
C LEU A 391 8.83 1.56 -19.37
N SER A 392 10.04 1.10 -19.02
CA SER A 392 10.66 -0.07 -19.67
C SER A 392 9.90 -1.36 -19.40
N ALA A 393 9.48 -1.61 -18.15
CA ALA A 393 8.75 -2.82 -17.77
C ALA A 393 7.35 -2.86 -18.39
N SER A 394 6.71 -1.69 -18.55
CA SER A 394 5.37 -1.58 -19.15
C SER A 394 5.40 -1.42 -20.67
N ALA A 395 6.59 -1.36 -21.29
CA ALA A 395 6.78 -1.06 -22.72
C ALA A 395 6.11 0.27 -23.17
N VAL A 396 6.12 1.27 -22.28
CA VAL A 396 5.49 2.58 -22.48
C VAL A 396 6.55 3.60 -22.88
N GLN A 397 6.26 4.41 -23.90
CA GLN A 397 7.14 5.52 -24.30
C GLN A 397 6.92 6.73 -23.38
N PRO A 398 7.99 7.49 -23.03
CA PRO A 398 7.88 8.68 -22.18
C PRO A 398 6.84 9.68 -22.68
N ASP A 399 6.76 9.90 -24.00
CA ASP A 399 5.86 10.86 -24.65
C ASP A 399 4.36 10.52 -24.52
N THR A 400 4.03 9.37 -23.93
CA THR A 400 2.64 8.95 -23.67
C THR A 400 2.20 9.17 -22.22
N VAL A 401 3.13 9.60 -21.36
CA VAL A 401 2.85 10.02 -19.99
C VAL A 401 2.53 11.51 -20.03
N ASP A 402 1.26 11.86 -19.82
CA ASP A 402 0.78 13.24 -19.92
C ASP A 402 0.55 13.90 -18.55
N TRP A 403 0.56 13.10 -17.48
CA TRP A 403 0.33 13.57 -16.11
C TRP A 403 1.33 12.97 -15.13
N VAL A 404 1.66 13.78 -14.12
CA VAL A 404 2.37 13.34 -12.92
C VAL A 404 1.53 13.72 -11.71
N VAL A 405 1.25 12.74 -10.85
CA VAL A 405 0.52 12.97 -9.61
C VAL A 405 1.40 12.55 -8.46
N SER A 406 1.58 13.42 -7.46
CA SER A 406 2.44 13.15 -6.32
C SER A 406 1.76 13.47 -4.99
N ASP A 407 2.16 12.78 -3.93
CA ASP A 407 1.82 13.12 -2.54
C ASP A 407 2.58 14.34 -2.00
N ALA A 408 3.33 15.06 -2.85
CA ALA A 408 4.11 16.22 -2.43
C ALA A 408 3.25 17.29 -1.74
N ASP A 409 3.80 17.87 -0.68
CA ASP A 409 3.24 19.04 -0.01
C ASP A 409 4.01 20.32 -0.37
N HIS A 410 3.75 21.40 0.36
CA HIS A 410 4.37 22.70 0.13
C HIS A 410 5.86 22.77 0.47
N ARG A 411 6.47 21.73 1.08
CA ARG A 411 7.89 21.76 1.43
C ARG A 411 8.74 21.78 0.16
N THR A 412 9.64 22.76 0.08
CA THR A 412 10.50 22.97 -1.10
C THR A 412 11.27 21.71 -1.50
N SER A 413 11.71 20.89 -0.54
CA SER A 413 12.43 19.65 -0.83
C SER A 413 11.61 18.67 -1.66
N ARG A 414 10.29 18.62 -1.49
CA ARG A 414 9.39 17.69 -2.20
C ARG A 414 8.98 18.24 -3.55
N VAL A 415 8.60 19.53 -3.58
CA VAL A 415 8.22 20.22 -4.81
C VAL A 415 9.38 20.22 -5.82
N THR A 416 10.59 20.56 -5.39
CA THR A 416 11.74 20.66 -6.30
C THR A 416 12.24 19.30 -6.79
N GLU A 417 12.09 18.25 -5.99
CA GLU A 417 12.45 16.88 -6.40
C GLU A 417 11.52 16.38 -7.52
N VAL A 418 10.20 16.58 -7.38
CA VAL A 418 9.22 16.21 -8.42
C VAL A 418 9.40 17.10 -9.66
N ALA A 419 9.54 18.41 -9.49
CA ALA A 419 9.74 19.32 -10.61
C ALA A 419 11.00 19.00 -11.43
N LYS A 420 12.09 18.59 -10.76
CA LYS A 420 13.33 18.17 -11.42
C LYS A 420 13.14 16.87 -12.22
N LEU A 421 12.43 15.89 -11.67
CA LEU A 421 12.05 14.68 -12.43
C LEU A 421 11.27 15.05 -13.70
N VAL A 422 10.24 15.88 -13.57
CA VAL A 422 9.40 16.29 -14.72
C VAL A 422 10.26 16.98 -15.77
N GLN A 423 11.09 17.95 -15.37
CA GLN A 423 11.96 18.68 -16.29
C GLN A 423 12.98 17.78 -17.01
N GLU A 424 13.58 16.80 -16.32
CA GLU A 424 14.65 15.97 -16.88
C GLU A 424 14.12 14.77 -17.68
N ARG A 425 13.00 14.16 -17.25
CA ARG A 425 12.46 12.92 -17.83
C ARG A 425 11.22 13.10 -18.68
N LEU A 426 10.37 14.07 -18.35
CA LEU A 426 9.06 14.28 -18.97
C LEU A 426 8.86 15.76 -19.36
N PRO A 427 9.79 16.38 -20.11
CA PRO A 427 9.76 17.83 -20.38
C PRO A 427 8.56 18.29 -21.20
N HIS A 428 7.83 17.37 -21.83
CA HIS A 428 6.60 17.63 -22.57
C HIS A 428 5.36 17.74 -21.66
N VAL A 429 5.42 17.24 -20.42
CA VAL A 429 4.31 17.33 -19.47
C VAL A 429 4.16 18.79 -19.03
N PRO A 430 3.00 19.42 -19.27
CA PRO A 430 2.79 20.81 -18.91
C PRO A 430 2.67 20.96 -17.38
N PHE A 431 2.93 22.17 -16.88
CA PHE A 431 3.00 22.42 -15.44
C PHE A 431 1.68 22.11 -14.73
N GLU A 432 0.55 22.44 -15.34
CA GLU A 432 -0.80 22.14 -14.86
C GLU A 432 -1.10 20.64 -14.72
N ASN A 433 -0.33 19.79 -15.42
CA ASN A 433 -0.48 18.34 -15.34
C ASN A 433 0.45 17.70 -14.29
N ASN A 434 1.15 18.50 -13.49
CA ASN A 434 1.95 18.06 -12.36
C ASN A 434 1.21 18.36 -11.04
N LEU A 435 0.40 17.40 -10.59
CA LEU A 435 -0.46 17.53 -9.42
C LEU A 435 0.27 17.14 -8.14
N SER A 436 0.15 17.98 -7.10
CA SER A 436 0.71 17.75 -5.77
C SER A 436 -0.43 17.72 -4.74
N VAL A 437 -0.92 16.52 -4.42
CA VAL A 437 -2.20 16.38 -3.68
C VAL A 437 -2.11 16.97 -2.27
N CYS A 438 -1.00 16.76 -1.54
CA CYS A 438 -0.86 17.27 -0.18
C CYS A 438 -0.57 18.78 -0.11
N ALA A 439 -0.25 19.43 -1.22
CA ALA A 439 -0.13 20.88 -1.26
C ALA A 439 -1.51 21.56 -1.09
N SER A 440 -2.56 20.95 -1.64
CA SER A 440 -3.94 21.48 -1.61
C SER A 440 -4.82 20.84 -0.54
N LEU A 441 -4.55 19.58 -0.18
CA LEU A 441 -5.38 18.79 0.73
C LEU A 441 -4.78 18.68 2.15
N GLY A 442 -3.60 19.25 2.39
CA GLY A 442 -2.87 19.06 3.64
C GLY A 442 -2.18 17.70 3.74
N HIS A 443 -1.64 17.40 4.92
CA HIS A 443 -0.93 16.15 5.19
C HIS A 443 -1.94 15.02 5.43
N LEU A 444 -2.09 14.15 4.43
CA LEU A 444 -3.06 13.05 4.42
C LEU A 444 -2.53 11.74 5.03
N GLY A 445 -1.33 11.77 5.63
CA GLY A 445 -0.72 10.62 6.30
C GLY A 445 -0.77 9.32 5.49
N ALA A 446 -1.36 8.27 6.06
CA ALA A 446 -1.46 6.95 5.42
C ALA A 446 -2.25 6.94 4.09
N ALA A 447 -3.16 7.91 3.88
CA ALA A 447 -3.97 8.00 2.67
C ALA A 447 -3.25 8.74 1.52
N ALA A 448 -2.14 9.43 1.78
CA ALA A 448 -1.56 10.40 0.86
C ALA A 448 -1.20 9.81 -0.52
N ASP A 449 -0.44 8.73 -0.55
CA ASP A 449 -0.04 8.11 -1.82
C ASP A 449 -1.15 7.25 -2.43
N MET A 450 -2.09 6.73 -1.64
CA MET A 450 -3.31 6.09 -2.18
C MET A 450 -4.19 7.10 -2.91
N THR A 451 -4.38 8.31 -2.35
CA THR A 451 -5.11 9.40 -3.01
C THR A 451 -4.41 9.81 -4.32
N ALA A 452 -3.08 9.88 -4.33
CA ALA A 452 -2.32 10.14 -5.54
C ALA A 452 -2.52 9.05 -6.62
N VAL A 453 -2.54 7.77 -6.22
CA VAL A 453 -2.82 6.66 -7.16
C VAL A 453 -4.26 6.68 -7.66
N ALA A 454 -5.26 6.88 -6.79
CA ALA A 454 -6.66 6.96 -7.19
C ALA A 454 -6.90 8.12 -8.18
N LEU A 455 -6.28 9.28 -7.95
CA LEU A 455 -6.33 10.41 -8.88
C LEU A 455 -5.60 10.11 -10.20
N ALA A 456 -4.47 9.41 -10.15
CA ALA A 456 -3.76 8.96 -11.34
C ALA A 456 -4.61 7.96 -12.17
N CYS A 457 -5.31 7.04 -11.51
CA CYS A 457 -6.27 6.15 -12.16
C CYS A 457 -7.39 6.93 -12.85
N HIS A 458 -7.97 7.91 -12.16
CA HIS A 458 -9.00 8.78 -12.73
C HIS A 458 -8.53 9.52 -13.98
N LEU A 459 -7.39 10.21 -13.91
CA LEU A 459 -6.81 10.96 -15.03
C LEU A 459 -6.45 10.03 -16.21
N ALA A 460 -5.94 8.83 -15.91
CA ALA A 460 -5.62 7.84 -16.92
C ALA A 460 -6.87 7.39 -17.69
N VAL A 461 -8.00 7.20 -17.00
CA VAL A 461 -9.29 6.87 -17.63
C VAL A 461 -9.81 8.06 -18.44
N ARG A 462 -9.86 9.25 -17.82
CA ARG A 462 -10.45 10.45 -18.43
C ARG A 462 -9.76 10.83 -19.73
N ASP A 463 -8.43 10.80 -19.74
CA ASP A 463 -7.65 11.30 -20.88
C ASP A 463 -7.15 10.16 -21.77
N SER A 464 -7.35 8.88 -21.39
CA SER A 464 -6.84 7.69 -22.07
C SER A 464 -5.32 7.72 -22.26
N ARG A 465 -4.61 8.15 -21.21
CA ARG A 465 -3.16 8.38 -21.20
C ARG A 465 -2.49 7.72 -20.00
N HIS A 466 -1.16 7.62 -20.05
CA HIS A 466 -0.41 7.14 -18.90
C HIS A 466 -0.18 8.27 -17.91
N VAL A 467 -0.19 7.92 -16.63
CA VAL A 467 -0.01 8.83 -15.51
C VAL A 467 1.01 8.23 -14.55
N LEU A 468 2.02 9.03 -14.20
CA LEU A 468 3.03 8.63 -13.24
C LEU A 468 2.61 9.09 -11.83
N ALA A 469 2.30 8.13 -10.95
CA ALA A 469 2.00 8.39 -9.55
C ALA A 469 3.28 8.27 -8.71
N LEU A 470 3.54 9.24 -7.83
CA LEU A 470 4.76 9.35 -7.02
C LEU A 470 4.44 9.49 -5.54
N SER A 471 5.15 8.73 -4.71
CA SER A 471 5.24 8.97 -3.27
C SER A 471 6.60 9.55 -2.91
N VAL A 472 6.57 10.77 -2.39
CA VAL A 472 7.70 11.59 -1.99
C VAL A 472 7.52 12.17 -0.58
N GLN A 473 6.44 11.88 0.15
CA GLN A 473 6.14 12.42 1.50
C GLN A 473 7.06 11.97 2.64
N ASP A 474 7.68 10.80 2.54
CA ASP A 474 8.68 10.38 3.53
C ASP A 474 10.01 11.14 3.35
N ALA A 475 10.78 11.32 4.41
CA ALA A 475 12.08 12.00 4.33
C ALA A 475 13.09 11.25 3.45
N ARG A 476 12.94 9.93 3.30
CA ARG A 476 13.88 9.06 2.58
C ARG A 476 13.20 8.15 1.56
N ALA A 477 12.07 7.56 1.90
CA ALA A 477 11.42 6.58 1.04
C ALA A 477 10.82 7.25 -0.20
N ARG A 478 11.03 6.62 -1.35
CA ARG A 478 10.44 7.03 -2.63
C ARG A 478 9.78 5.82 -3.25
N THR A 479 8.59 6.01 -3.77
CA THR A 479 7.88 4.98 -4.55
C THR A 479 7.26 5.62 -5.78
N ALA A 480 7.16 4.87 -6.86
CA ALA A 480 6.44 5.27 -8.06
C ALA A 480 5.60 4.11 -8.61
N MET A 481 4.49 4.44 -9.27
CA MET A 481 3.64 3.51 -10.02
C MET A 481 3.16 4.17 -11.31
N LEU A 482 2.90 3.37 -12.34
CA LEU A 482 2.36 3.83 -13.62
C LEU A 482 0.93 3.33 -13.77
N ALA A 483 -0.01 4.26 -13.93
CA ALA A 483 -1.39 3.97 -14.28
C ALA A 483 -1.61 4.31 -15.76
N GLY A 484 -2.41 3.52 -16.48
CA GLY A 484 -2.67 3.81 -17.89
C GLY A 484 -3.51 2.75 -18.60
N PRO A 485 -3.84 2.98 -19.86
CA PRO A 485 -4.55 1.98 -20.66
C PRO A 485 -3.71 0.71 -20.81
N ALA A 486 -4.36 -0.44 -20.77
CA ALA A 486 -3.74 -1.71 -21.07
C ALA A 486 -3.10 -1.65 -22.48
N SER A 487 -1.83 -2.02 -22.57
CA SER A 487 -1.23 -2.20 -23.89
C SER A 487 -1.98 -3.32 -24.62
N PRO A 488 -2.34 -3.13 -25.91
CA PRO A 488 -2.99 -4.20 -26.66
C PRO A 488 -2.07 -5.43 -26.65
N PRO A 489 -2.61 -6.64 -26.46
CA PRO A 489 -1.80 -7.84 -26.46
C PRO A 489 -1.08 -7.93 -27.81
N THR A 490 0.26 -7.98 -27.77
CA THR A 490 1.05 -8.20 -28.98
C THR A 490 0.56 -9.52 -29.60
N PRO A 491 0.04 -9.52 -30.84
CA PRO A 491 -0.40 -10.77 -31.45
C PRO A 491 0.78 -11.75 -31.47
N PRO A 492 0.56 -13.03 -31.17
CA PRO A 492 1.62 -14.02 -31.24
C PRO A 492 2.20 -13.96 -32.65
N ASN A 493 3.52 -13.74 -32.75
CA ASN A 493 4.25 -13.68 -34.01
C ASN A 493 3.75 -14.82 -34.91
N SER A 494 2.97 -14.46 -35.93
CA SER A 494 2.64 -15.37 -37.00
C SER A 494 3.96 -15.72 -37.65
N VAL A 495 4.46 -16.91 -37.35
CA VAL A 495 5.57 -17.52 -38.06
C VAL A 495 5.16 -17.45 -39.52
N ARG A 496 5.77 -16.52 -40.27
CA ARG A 496 5.70 -16.52 -41.73
C ARG A 496 6.30 -17.85 -42.16
N GLN A 497 5.45 -18.83 -42.42
CA GLN A 497 5.84 -20.00 -43.20
C GLN A 497 6.21 -19.47 -44.58
N ALA A 498 7.51 -19.40 -44.83
CA ALA A 498 8.03 -19.34 -46.18
C ALA A 498 7.87 -20.74 -46.77
N THR A 499 7.03 -20.84 -47.79
CA THR A 499 7.08 -21.89 -48.81
C THR A 499 6.97 -21.23 -50.16
#